data_AF-A0A5M3XVM4-F1
#
_entry.id   AF-A0A5M3XVM4-F1
#
_cell.length_a   1.000
_cell.length_b   1.000
_cell.length_c   1.000
_cell.angle_alpha   90.00
_cell.angle_beta   90.00
_cell.angle_gamma   90.00
#
_symmetry.space_group_name_H-M   'P 1'
#
loop_
_entity.id
_entity.type
_entity.pdbx_description
1 polymer ?
#
loop_
_entity_poly.entity_id
_entity_poly.type
_entity_poly.pdbx_seq_one_letter_code
_entity_poly.pdbx_strand_id
1 'polypeptide(L)'
;MDTEDLRKFGELLQAVRERRELAVPELYEAGWLLGEMTRYTAALADHMRAQVEELPGRYILRADDDRAPEDHTEDARYHLAAMASELGQAGTREPVPQRDRTHRGPGEPRRRMKNRSHHLRVEATQ
;
A
#
# COMPACT_ATOMS: atom_id res chain seq x y z
N MET A 1 1.92 7.82 14.26
CA MET A 1 1.29 6.55 14.65
C MET A 1 1.20 6.56 16.15
N ASP A 2 0.01 6.34 16.68
CA ASP A 2 -0.20 6.33 18.12
C ASP A 2 -0.11 4.90 18.69
N THR A 3 -0.26 4.79 20.01
CA THR A 3 -0.23 3.50 20.72
C THR A 3 -1.42 2.61 20.40
N GLU A 4 -2.54 3.19 19.95
CA GLU A 4 -3.73 2.45 19.58
C GLU A 4 -3.55 1.74 18.23
N ASP A 5 -2.98 2.44 17.25
CA ASP A 5 -2.58 1.90 15.95
C ASP A 5 -1.65 0.68 16.10
N LEU A 6 -0.63 0.80 16.97
CA LEU A 6 0.32 -0.28 17.24
C LEU A 6 -0.34 -1.49 17.90
N ARG A 7 -1.24 -1.26 18.87
CA ARG A 7 -2.00 -2.33 19.51
C ARG A 7 -2.86 -3.07 18.48
N LYS A 8 -3.61 -2.35 17.65
CA LYS A 8 -4.45 -2.90 16.59
C LYS A 8 -3.65 -3.69 15.56
N PHE A 9 -2.48 -3.18 15.17
CA PHE A 9 -1.59 -3.93 14.28
C PHE A 9 -1.14 -5.27 14.91
N GLY A 10 -0.85 -5.28 16.20
CA GLY A 10 -0.54 -6.50 16.96
C GLY A 10 -1.70 -7.51 16.97
N GLU A 11 -2.94 -7.04 17.13
CA GLU A 11 -4.14 -7.88 17.09
C GLU A 11 -4.36 -8.50 15.71
N LEU A 12 -4.14 -7.73 14.64
CA LEU A 12 -4.24 -8.20 13.26
C LEU A 12 -3.14 -9.23 12.93
N LEU A 13 -1.90 -9.00 13.38
CA LEU A 13 -0.81 -9.97 13.25
C LEU A 13 -1.12 -11.28 13.98
N GLN A 14 -1.72 -11.19 15.17
CA GLN A 14 -2.11 -12.36 15.93
C GLN A 14 -3.22 -13.14 15.20
N ALA A 15 -4.22 -12.44 14.65
CA ALA A 15 -5.27 -13.06 13.85
C ALA A 15 -4.71 -13.81 12.61
N VAL A 16 -3.69 -13.26 11.95
CA VAL A 16 -2.98 -13.93 10.84
C VAL A 16 -2.27 -15.20 11.32
N ARG A 17 -1.56 -15.13 12.45
CA ARG A 17 -0.86 -16.29 13.04
C ARG A 17 -1.82 -17.42 13.42
N GLU A 18 -2.98 -17.05 13.96
CA GLU A 18 -4.05 -17.97 14.34
C GLU A 18 -4.89 -18.45 13.15
N ARG A 19 -4.64 -17.92 11.94
CA ARG A 19 -5.42 -18.18 10.72
C ARG A 19 -6.92 -17.92 10.91
N ARG A 20 -7.25 -16.93 11.74
CA ARG A 20 -8.63 -16.48 11.95
C ARG A 20 -9.15 -15.82 10.67
N GLU A 21 -10.44 -16.01 10.39
CA GLU A 21 -11.11 -15.24 9.34
C GLU A 21 -11.13 -13.75 9.71
N LEU A 22 -10.74 -12.91 8.73
CA LEU A 22 -10.80 -11.46 8.83
C LEU A 22 -12.01 -10.96 8.05
N ALA A 23 -12.81 -10.10 8.67
CA ALA A 23 -13.83 -9.34 7.98
C ALA A 23 -13.19 -8.34 7.02
N VAL A 24 -13.92 -7.98 5.96
CA VAL A 24 -13.46 -7.01 4.95
C VAL A 24 -12.96 -5.68 5.57
N PRO A 25 -13.62 -5.09 6.59
CA PRO A 25 -13.10 -3.90 7.26
C PRO A 25 -11.76 -4.11 7.96
N GLU A 26 -11.55 -5.26 8.61
CA GLU A 26 -10.29 -5.60 9.28
C GLU A 26 -9.14 -5.72 8.26
N LEU A 27 -9.42 -6.22 7.05
CA LEU A 27 -8.43 -6.28 5.96
C LEU A 27 -8.02 -4.88 5.48
N TYR A 28 -8.98 -3.95 5.35
CA TYR A 28 -8.68 -2.57 4.98
C TYR A 28 -7.87 -1.86 6.07
N GLU A 29 -8.24 -2.04 7.33
CA GLU A 29 -7.51 -1.49 8.48
C GLU A 29 -6.08 -2.03 8.53
N ALA A 30 -5.88 -3.33 8.29
CA ALA A 30 -4.55 -3.94 8.18
C ALA A 30 -3.71 -3.33 7.05
N GLY A 31 -4.30 -3.15 5.86
CA GLY A 31 -3.62 -2.53 4.73
C GLY A 31 -3.23 -1.08 5.00
N TRP A 32 -4.10 -0.31 5.66
CA TRP A 32 -3.82 1.07 6.04
C TRP A 32 -2.70 1.16 7.09
N LEU A 33 -2.76 0.34 8.16
CA LEU A 33 -1.72 0.29 9.20
C LEU A 33 -0.36 -0.12 8.63
N LEU A 34 -0.31 -1.11 7.74
CA LEU A 34 0.91 -1.51 7.04
C LEU A 34 1.46 -0.36 6.18
N GLY A 35 0.60 0.37 5.48
CA GLY A 35 1.00 1.53 4.68
C GLY A 35 1.55 2.69 5.52
N GLU A 36 0.98 2.96 6.70
CA GLU A 36 1.53 3.92 7.66
C GLU A 36 2.89 3.45 8.21
N MET A 37 3.00 2.19 8.66
CA MET A 37 4.27 1.64 9.16
C MET A 37 5.38 1.75 8.12
N THR A 38 5.09 1.42 6.86
CA THR A 38 6.04 1.50 5.75
C THR A 38 6.53 2.93 5.56
N ARG A 39 5.64 3.92 5.63
CA ARG A 39 5.99 5.35 5.54
C ARG A 39 6.84 5.83 6.71
N TYR A 40 6.48 5.49 7.95
CA TYR A 40 7.31 5.84 9.11
C TYR A 40 8.70 5.21 9.03
N THR A 41 8.78 3.96 8.58
CA THR A 41 10.05 3.25 8.45
C THR A 41 10.93 3.87 7.36
N ALA A 42 10.34 4.31 6.24
CA ALA A 42 11.05 5.06 5.20
C ALA A 42 11.61 6.38 5.75
N ALA A 43 10.79 7.16 6.46
CA ALA A 43 11.22 8.42 7.06
C ALA A 43 12.34 8.21 8.12
N LEU A 44 12.27 7.13 8.90
CA LEU A 44 13.33 6.77 9.84
C LEU A 44 14.63 6.41 9.11
N ALA A 45 14.57 5.62 8.02
CA ALA A 45 15.73 5.28 7.22
C ALA A 45 16.41 6.54 6.62
N ASP A 46 15.62 7.49 6.12
CA ASP A 46 16.12 8.79 5.64
C ASP A 46 16.76 9.61 6.76
N HIS A 47 16.15 9.66 7.94
CA HIS A 47 16.72 10.35 9.09
C HIS A 47 18.06 9.72 9.52
N MET A 48 18.12 8.39 9.61
CA MET A 48 19.35 7.67 9.94
C MET A 48 20.44 7.91 8.90
N ARG A 49 20.09 7.97 7.61
CA ARG A 49 21.04 8.28 6.55
C ARG A 49 21.68 9.66 6.76
N ALA A 50 20.85 10.67 7.05
CA ALA A 50 21.34 12.01 7.37
C ALA A 50 22.26 12.00 8.60
N GLN A 51 21.93 11.24 9.65
CA GLN A 51 22.81 11.09 10.81
C GLN A 51 24.16 10.45 10.45
N VAL A 52 24.18 9.42 9.59
CA VAL A 52 25.41 8.75 9.14
C VAL A 52 26.28 9.66 8.28
N GLU A 53 25.68 10.53 7.46
CA GLU A 53 26.40 11.55 6.69
C GLU A 53 27.12 12.56 7.58
N GLU A 54 26.54 12.88 8.75
CA GLU A 54 27.12 13.84 9.71
C GLU A 54 28.21 13.25 10.61
N LEU A 55 28.34 11.91 10.69
CA LEU A 55 29.25 11.24 11.62
C LEU A 55 30.73 11.65 11.47
N PRO A 56 31.34 11.69 10.27
CA PRO A 56 32.75 12.08 10.13
C PRO A 56 33.04 13.52 10.57
N GLY A 57 32.02 14.40 10.55
CA GLY A 57 32.15 15.78 11.04
C GLY A 57 32.04 15.92 12.55
N ARG A 58 31.52 14.90 13.25
CA ARG A 58 31.29 14.90 14.70
C ARG A 58 32.25 14.00 15.47
N TYR A 59 32.78 12.95 14.83
CA TYR A 59 33.55 11.91 15.48
C TYR A 59 34.75 11.47 14.62
N ILE A 60 35.81 11.01 15.30
CA ILE A 60 36.89 10.25 14.66
C ILE A 60 36.42 8.80 14.55
N LEU A 61 36.23 8.33 13.32
CA LEU A 61 35.78 6.97 13.06
C LEU A 61 36.95 5.99 13.16
N ARG A 62 36.66 4.79 13.66
CA ARG A 62 37.59 3.67 13.75
C ARG A 62 36.89 2.40 13.28
N ALA A 63 37.60 1.55 12.56
CA ALA A 63 37.13 0.25 12.12
C ALA A 63 37.73 -0.83 13.02
N ASP A 64 36.95 -1.86 13.31
CA ASP A 64 37.38 -3.04 14.08
C ASP A 64 37.92 -4.16 13.17
N ASP A 65 37.94 -3.94 11.86
CA ASP A 65 38.44 -4.83 10.83
C ASP A 65 39.48 -4.15 9.92
N ASP A 66 39.95 -4.87 8.90
CA ASP A 66 40.97 -4.36 7.96
C ASP A 66 40.42 -3.33 6.96
N ARG A 67 39.12 -2.99 7.00
CA ARG A 67 38.51 -2.02 6.09
C ARG A 67 38.68 -0.60 6.60
N ALA A 68 38.62 0.37 5.70
CA ALA A 68 38.62 1.77 6.10
C ALA A 68 37.29 2.09 6.81
N PRO A 69 37.29 2.90 7.90
CA PRO A 69 36.05 3.34 8.55
C PRO A 69 35.07 4.01 7.57
N GLU A 70 35.60 4.68 6.54
CA GLU A 70 34.84 5.31 5.48
C GLU A 70 34.00 4.31 4.68
N ASP A 71 34.56 3.12 4.40
CA ASP A 71 33.86 2.06 3.65
C ASP A 71 32.61 1.58 4.40
N HIS A 72 32.69 1.47 5.74
CA HIS A 72 31.54 1.11 6.58
C HIS A 72 30.46 2.18 6.56
N THR A 73 30.84 3.46 6.55
CA THR A 73 29.86 4.56 6.46
C THR A 73 29.20 4.63 5.08
N GLU A 74 29.93 4.30 4.02
CA GLU A 74 29.39 4.23 2.66
C GLU A 74 28.40 3.08 2.52
N ASP A 75 28.73 1.88 3.02
CA ASP A 75 27.82 0.74 3.06
C ASP A 75 26.54 1.08 3.83
N ALA A 76 26.66 1.72 5.01
CA ALA A 76 25.51 2.13 5.80
C ALA A 76 24.61 3.12 5.04
N ARG A 77 25.20 4.12 4.35
CA ARG A 77 24.43 5.05 3.51
C ARG A 77 23.72 4.33 2.36
N TYR A 78 24.43 3.42 1.69
CA TYR A 78 23.87 2.64 0.59
C TYR A 78 22.66 1.82 1.05
N HIS A 79 22.80 1.08 2.16
CA HIS A 79 21.72 0.25 2.69
C HIS A 79 20.51 1.07 3.16
N LEU A 80 20.75 2.20 3.84
CA LEU A 80 19.66 3.08 4.28
C LEU A 80 18.95 3.74 3.09
N ALA A 81 19.68 4.14 2.05
CA ALA A 81 19.10 4.67 0.82
C ALA A 81 18.28 3.63 0.06
N ALA A 82 18.80 2.40 -0.06
CA ALA A 82 18.08 1.28 -0.67
C ALA A 82 16.77 0.99 0.10
N MET A 83 16.84 0.92 1.42
CA MET A 83 15.68 0.70 2.29
C MET A 83 14.64 1.82 2.16
N ALA A 84 15.04 3.08 2.21
CA ALA A 84 14.13 4.22 2.02
C ALA A 84 13.46 4.19 0.64
N SER A 85 14.21 3.85 -0.42
CA SER A 85 13.68 3.70 -1.78
C SER A 85 12.66 2.56 -1.88
N GLU A 86 12.98 1.37 -1.37
CA GLU A 86 12.09 0.21 -1.42
C GLU A 86 10.80 0.46 -0.62
N LEU A 87 10.91 1.03 0.58
CA LEU A 87 9.77 1.36 1.42
C LEU A 87 8.94 2.52 0.81
N GLY A 88 9.59 3.51 0.21
CA GLY A 88 8.92 4.58 -0.52
C GLY A 88 8.10 4.05 -1.70
N GLN A 89 8.67 3.16 -2.50
CA GLN A 89 7.97 2.52 -3.61
C GLN A 89 6.80 1.65 -3.13
N ALA A 90 6.96 0.93 -2.01
CA ALA A 90 5.89 0.17 -1.39
C ALA A 90 4.74 1.06 -0.88
N GLY A 91 5.05 2.26 -0.37
CA GLY A 91 4.06 3.24 0.08
C GLY A 91 3.35 4.02 -1.03
N THR A 92 3.93 4.10 -2.23
CA THR A 92 3.35 4.81 -3.39
C THR A 92 2.40 3.98 -4.27
N ARG A 93 2.27 2.67 -4.01
CA ARG A 93 1.22 1.88 -4.66
C ARG A 93 -0.13 2.35 -4.12
N GLU A 94 -0.83 3.16 -4.91
CA GLU A 94 -2.12 3.75 -4.54
C GLU A 94 -3.05 2.69 -3.91
N PRO A 95 -3.73 3.01 -2.80
CA PRO A 95 -4.83 2.19 -2.34
C PRO A 95 -5.86 2.11 -3.47
N VAL A 96 -6.24 0.90 -3.87
CA VAL A 96 -7.25 0.68 -4.91
C VAL A 96 -8.49 1.51 -4.55
N PRO A 97 -8.91 2.48 -5.41
CA PRO A 97 -9.99 3.38 -5.07
C PRO A 97 -11.25 2.58 -4.78
N GLN A 98 -11.85 2.89 -3.62
CA GLN A 98 -13.10 2.33 -3.15
C GLN A 98 -14.17 2.67 -4.19
N ARG A 99 -14.57 1.69 -5.01
CA ARG A 99 -15.75 1.88 -5.85
C ARG A 99 -16.93 2.03 -4.90
N ASP A 100 -17.39 3.26 -4.72
CA ASP A 100 -18.67 3.57 -4.12
C ASP A 100 -19.76 2.72 -4.80
N ARG A 101 -20.11 1.61 -4.16
CA ARG A 101 -21.36 0.91 -4.45
C ARG A 101 -22.45 1.57 -3.62
N THR A 102 -22.71 2.84 -3.88
CA THR A 102 -24.02 3.41 -3.55
C THR A 102 -25.05 2.67 -4.41
N HIS A 103 -25.86 1.84 -3.74
CA HIS A 103 -27.17 1.35 -4.14
C HIS A 103 -27.46 1.21 -5.65
N ARG A 104 -27.36 -0.01 -6.18
CA ARG A 104 -28.28 -0.49 -7.22
C ARG A 104 -29.19 -1.52 -6.58
N GLY A 105 -30.45 -1.16 -6.41
CA GLY A 105 -31.50 -1.98 -5.78
C GLY A 105 -31.76 -3.31 -6.49
N PRO A 106 -32.61 -4.16 -5.90
CA PRO A 106 -32.82 -5.55 -6.32
C PRO A 106 -33.51 -5.59 -7.69
N GLY A 107 -33.22 -6.65 -8.43
CA GLY A 107 -33.39 -6.74 -9.87
C GLY A 107 -34.80 -6.49 -10.40
N GLU A 108 -34.87 -5.73 -11.49
CA GLU A 108 -36.01 -5.78 -12.40
C GLU A 108 -35.83 -6.96 -13.37
N PRO A 109 -36.81 -7.89 -13.43
CA PRO A 109 -36.76 -8.99 -14.37
C PRO A 109 -37.03 -8.46 -15.77
N ARG A 110 -36.07 -8.65 -16.69
CA ARG A 110 -36.27 -8.40 -18.12
C ARG A 110 -37.40 -9.28 -18.63
N ARG A 111 -38.60 -8.70 -18.76
CA ARG A 111 -39.76 -9.32 -19.39
C ARG A 111 -39.43 -9.68 -20.83
N ARG A 112 -39.49 -10.98 -21.11
CA ARG A 112 -39.49 -11.58 -22.43
C ARG A 112 -40.94 -11.62 -22.93
N MET A 113 -41.29 -10.89 -23.98
CA MET A 113 -42.52 -11.08 -24.78
C MET A 113 -42.30 -10.45 -26.17
N LYS A 114 -42.11 -11.26 -27.20
CA LYS A 114 -43.11 -11.82 -28.13
C LYS A 114 -43.59 -10.82 -29.19
N ASN A 115 -43.13 -11.09 -30.42
CA ASN A 115 -43.67 -10.76 -31.73
C ASN A 115 -45.03 -10.06 -31.79
N ARG A 116 -45.10 -9.01 -32.62
CA ARG A 116 -46.28 -8.78 -33.45
C ARG A 116 -45.90 -8.09 -34.76
N SER A 117 -46.11 -8.82 -35.84
CA SER A 117 -46.17 -8.35 -37.21
C SER A 117 -47.19 -7.22 -37.36
N HIS A 118 -46.88 -6.22 -38.19
CA HIS A 118 -47.89 -5.54 -38.99
C HIS A 118 -47.30 -5.13 -40.34
N HIS A 119 -47.92 -5.65 -41.38
CA HIS A 119 -47.90 -5.14 -42.75
C HIS A 119 -48.14 -3.63 -42.77
N LEU A 120 -47.47 -2.93 -43.68
CA LEU A 120 -48.12 -1.98 -44.57
C LEU A 120 -47.34 -1.88 -45.89
N ARG A 121 -48.10 -2.04 -46.97
CA ARG A 121 -47.74 -1.98 -48.39
C ARG A 121 -48.15 -0.57 -48.85
N VAL A 122 -47.26 0.18 -49.50
CA VAL A 122 -47.64 1.31 -50.37
C VAL A 122 -46.67 1.35 -51.55
N GLU A 123 -47.27 1.50 -52.73
CA GLU A 123 -46.69 1.45 -54.08
C GLU A 123 -46.04 2.78 -54.54
N ALA A 124 -45.48 2.71 -55.76
CA ALA A 124 -45.05 3.80 -56.66
C ALA A 124 -43.75 4.51 -56.24
N THR A 125 -42.74 4.76 -57.06
CA THR A 125 -42.61 5.16 -58.48
C THR A 125 -41.08 5.12 -58.72
N GLN A 126 -40.44 4.58 -59.77
CA GLN A 126 -40.44 4.85 -61.21
C GLN A 126 -39.59 3.75 -61.87
#